data_AF-A0AAV9DEU0-F1
#
_entry.id   AF-A0AAV9DEU0-F1
#
_cell.length_a   1.000
_cell.length_b   1.000
_cell.length_c   1.000
_cell.angle_alpha   90.00
_cell.angle_beta   90.00
_cell.angle_gamma   90.00
#
_symmetry.space_group_name_H-M   'P 1'
#
loop_
_entity.id
_entity.type
_entity.pdbx_description
1 polymer ?
#
loop_
_entity_poly.entity_id
_entity_poly.type
_entity_poly.pdbx_seq_one_letter_code
_entity_poly.pdbx_strand_id
1 'polypeptide(L)'
;MVLSPAQSNLSLSFRTHAASPPPPIAADESITHRSPVPLQLLEPPQPSMAVEHDPASNEEENAPPEEFRILGYPMCLKRKRDASESSSSSAPPPPPPTAEPPQGLEARRAAVRAWGNQPLSVADPAIHEIMEKERQRQFLGIELIASENFVCRAVLEALGSHLTNKYSEGAPGARYYTGNQFIDQIETLCCERALTAFGLTPDKWGVNVQPYSCTSANFAVYTGLLLPKDRIMGLDSPSGGHMSHGYYTPSGKKVSGASIFFESLPYKVNPHTGYIDYEKLEEKALDYRPRILICGGSSYPREWDYARFRQIADRCGAVLMCDMAHISGLVAAKEIRMSTSTHGKIIVWLKMENIEQSGE
;
A
#
# COMPACT_ATOMS: atom_id res chain seq x y z
N MET A 1 24.81 -26.60 43.95
CA MET A 1 23.34 -26.47 44.11
C MET A 1 22.76 -26.38 42.71
N VAL A 2 22.16 -27.48 42.25
CA VAL A 2 21.51 -27.58 40.94
C VAL A 2 20.15 -26.89 41.04
N LEU A 3 19.90 -25.87 40.22
CA LEU A 3 18.60 -25.18 40.16
C LEU A 3 17.83 -25.67 38.92
N SER A 4 16.65 -26.22 39.20
CA SER A 4 15.65 -26.73 38.25
C SER A 4 15.15 -25.64 37.29
N PRO A 5 14.85 -25.96 36.02
CA PRO A 5 14.06 -25.08 35.16
C PRO A 5 12.58 -25.14 35.55
N ALA A 6 11.92 -23.98 35.57
CA ALA A 6 10.48 -23.85 35.75
C ALA A 6 9.74 -24.33 34.49
N GLN A 7 8.80 -25.25 34.69
CA GLN A 7 7.87 -25.73 33.66
C GLN A 7 6.82 -24.65 33.36
N SER A 8 6.69 -24.27 32.08
CA SER A 8 5.56 -23.48 31.58
C SER A 8 4.48 -24.43 31.06
N ASN A 9 3.43 -24.63 31.86
CA ASN A 9 2.23 -25.36 31.45
C ASN A 9 1.31 -24.42 30.65
N LEU A 10 1.51 -24.34 29.33
CA LEU A 10 0.51 -23.85 28.38
C LEU A 10 0.56 -24.74 27.12
N SER A 11 -0.25 -25.80 27.14
CA SER A 11 -0.53 -26.67 26.00
C SER A 11 -1.64 -26.05 25.15
N LEU A 12 -1.32 -25.58 23.94
CA LEU A 12 -2.31 -25.38 22.89
C LEU A 12 -2.48 -26.69 22.13
N SER A 13 -3.55 -27.41 22.44
CA SER A 13 -3.94 -28.68 21.82
C SER A 13 -4.31 -28.47 20.34
N PHE A 14 -3.35 -28.57 19.44
CA PHE A 14 -3.65 -28.72 18.02
C PHE A 14 -4.08 -30.17 17.76
N ARG A 15 -5.40 -30.41 17.66
CA ARG A 15 -5.93 -31.65 17.09
C ARG A 15 -5.61 -31.66 15.60
N THR A 16 -4.69 -32.53 15.19
CA THR A 16 -4.49 -32.92 13.80
C THR A 16 -5.68 -33.76 13.35
N HIS A 17 -6.58 -33.17 12.56
CA HIS A 17 -7.50 -33.97 11.76
C HIS A 17 -6.75 -34.46 10.52
N ALA A 18 -6.30 -35.71 10.56
CA ALA A 18 -5.90 -36.45 9.38
C ALA A 18 -7.15 -36.66 8.50
N ALA A 19 -7.16 -36.11 7.29
CA ALA A 19 -8.22 -36.33 6.32
C ALA A 19 -8.06 -37.72 5.68
N SER A 20 -9.09 -38.55 5.79
CA SER A 20 -9.22 -39.80 5.03
C SER A 20 -9.62 -39.51 3.58
N PRO A 21 -9.23 -40.34 2.60
CA PRO A 21 -9.57 -40.12 1.20
C PRO A 21 -11.06 -40.37 0.93
N PRO A 22 -11.67 -39.71 -0.06
CA PRO A 22 -13.10 -39.86 -0.34
C PRO A 22 -13.40 -41.20 -1.04
N PRO A 23 -14.62 -41.75 -0.88
CA PRO A 23 -15.04 -42.96 -1.58
C PRO A 23 -15.42 -42.67 -3.05
N PRO A 24 -15.50 -43.69 -3.92
CA PRO A 24 -15.75 -43.49 -5.34
C PRO A 24 -17.22 -43.11 -5.59
N ILE A 25 -17.41 -42.22 -6.58
CA ILE A 25 -18.72 -41.73 -7.00
C ILE A 25 -19.46 -42.82 -7.77
N ALA A 26 -20.58 -43.29 -7.24
CA ALA A 26 -21.56 -44.07 -7.98
C ALA A 26 -22.44 -43.11 -8.81
N ALA A 27 -22.62 -43.43 -10.09
CA ALA A 27 -23.56 -42.75 -10.97
C ALA A 27 -24.99 -43.07 -10.54
N ASP A 28 -25.83 -42.05 -10.41
CA ASP A 28 -27.28 -42.22 -10.49
C ASP A 28 -27.89 -41.07 -11.29
N GLU A 29 -28.68 -41.47 -12.27
CA GLU A 29 -29.35 -40.63 -13.25
C GLU A 29 -30.67 -40.11 -12.66
N SER A 30 -30.81 -38.79 -12.49
CA SER A 30 -32.14 -38.18 -12.55
C SER A 30 -32.03 -36.70 -12.93
N ILE A 31 -32.23 -36.44 -14.22
CA ILE A 31 -32.41 -35.12 -14.80
C ILE A 31 -33.83 -34.65 -14.49
N THR A 32 -33.97 -33.50 -13.81
CA THR A 32 -35.13 -32.61 -14.01
C THR A 32 -34.66 -31.16 -14.06
N HIS A 33 -34.90 -30.55 -15.21
CA HIS A 33 -34.63 -29.17 -15.62
C HIS A 33 -34.91 -28.10 -14.55
N ARG A 34 -33.92 -27.24 -14.28
CA ARG A 34 -34.15 -25.84 -13.85
C ARG A 34 -33.24 -24.91 -14.65
N SER A 35 -33.90 -24.00 -15.39
CA SER A 35 -33.30 -22.97 -16.24
C SER A 35 -32.51 -21.91 -15.45
N PRO A 36 -31.50 -21.26 -16.04
CA PRO A 36 -30.77 -20.17 -15.40
C PRO A 36 -31.60 -18.89 -15.31
N VAL A 37 -31.48 -18.19 -14.18
CA VAL A 37 -32.11 -16.89 -13.89
C VAL A 37 -31.55 -15.81 -14.83
N PRO A 38 -32.38 -15.02 -15.53
CA PRO A 38 -31.90 -13.92 -16.36
C PRO A 38 -31.62 -12.65 -15.54
N LEU A 39 -30.49 -12.00 -15.83
CA LEU A 39 -30.20 -10.61 -15.46
C LEU A 39 -31.22 -9.68 -16.16
N GLN A 40 -32.18 -9.14 -15.41
CA GLN A 40 -33.14 -8.15 -15.92
C GLN A 40 -32.48 -6.78 -16.08
N LEU A 41 -32.21 -6.44 -17.34
CA LEU A 41 -31.99 -5.09 -17.82
C LEU A 41 -33.33 -4.33 -17.77
N LEU A 42 -33.32 -3.09 -17.30
CA LEU A 42 -34.48 -2.19 -17.15
C LEU A 42 -35.49 -2.27 -18.32
N GLU A 43 -36.74 -2.62 -18.01
CA GLU A 43 -37.87 -2.54 -18.95
C GLU A 43 -38.38 -1.08 -19.10
N PRO A 44 -38.80 -0.66 -20.30
CA PRO A 44 -39.49 0.61 -20.52
C PRO A 44 -41.00 0.48 -20.24
N PRO A 45 -41.68 1.49 -19.66
CA PRO A 45 -43.12 1.38 -19.43
C PRO A 45 -43.93 1.61 -20.72
N GLN A 46 -44.96 0.79 -20.91
CA GLN A 46 -46.01 0.91 -21.95
C GLN A 46 -47.34 1.41 -21.30
N PRO A 47 -48.31 1.89 -22.09
CA PRO A 47 -49.11 3.08 -21.78
C PRO A 47 -50.45 2.77 -21.10
N SER A 48 -50.94 3.69 -20.26
CA SER A 48 -52.35 3.76 -19.87
C SER A 48 -52.88 5.19 -19.90
N MET A 49 -54.13 5.30 -20.31
CA MET A 49 -54.80 6.52 -20.79
C MET A 49 -55.20 7.52 -19.69
N ALA A 50 -55.04 8.80 -20.08
CA ALA A 50 -55.91 9.97 -19.86
C ALA A 50 -56.49 10.26 -18.46
N VAL A 51 -56.01 11.37 -17.86
CA VAL A 51 -56.84 12.31 -17.07
C VAL A 51 -56.38 13.75 -17.36
N GLU A 52 -57.33 14.66 -17.26
CA GLU A 52 -57.49 15.99 -17.86
C GLU A 52 -56.46 17.07 -17.50
N HIS A 53 -56.42 18.09 -18.36
CA HIS A 53 -55.70 19.34 -18.21
C HIS A 53 -56.45 20.25 -17.24
N ASP A 54 -55.80 20.72 -16.18
CA ASP A 54 -56.22 21.93 -15.44
C ASP A 54 -54.97 22.78 -15.12
N PRO A 55 -54.94 24.09 -15.42
CA PRO A 55 -53.74 24.91 -15.31
C PRO A 55 -53.80 25.79 -14.05
N ALA A 56 -52.99 25.51 -13.03
CA ALA A 56 -52.40 26.51 -12.11
C ALA A 56 -51.89 25.84 -10.82
N SER A 57 -50.58 25.78 -10.65
CA SER A 57 -49.87 26.28 -9.46
C SER A 57 -48.36 26.03 -9.62
N ASN A 58 -47.62 27.12 -9.85
CA ASN A 58 -46.17 27.15 -9.70
C ASN A 58 -45.83 27.11 -8.21
N GLU A 59 -45.59 25.92 -7.65
CA GLU A 59 -45.00 25.78 -6.31
C GLU A 59 -44.03 24.58 -6.23
N GLU A 60 -42.98 24.57 -7.06
CA GLU A 60 -41.83 23.65 -6.86
C GLU A 60 -40.50 24.34 -7.20
N GLU A 61 -40.26 25.53 -6.65
CA GLU A 61 -38.93 26.16 -6.64
C GLU A 61 -38.57 26.53 -5.19
N ASN A 62 -38.33 25.55 -4.31
CA ASN A 62 -37.54 25.69 -3.07
C ASN A 62 -37.45 24.38 -2.25
N ALA A 63 -37.06 23.25 -2.87
CA ALA A 63 -36.64 22.08 -2.10
C ALA A 63 -35.14 22.21 -1.71
N PRO A 64 -34.76 22.09 -0.43
CA PRO A 64 -33.35 22.16 -0.01
C PRO A 64 -32.53 21.03 -0.65
N PRO A 65 -31.22 21.22 -0.88
CA PRO A 65 -30.40 20.20 -1.51
C PRO A 65 -30.36 18.93 -0.65
N GLU A 66 -30.59 17.77 -1.27
CA GLU A 66 -30.51 16.47 -0.59
C GLU A 66 -29.10 16.26 -0.05
N GLU A 67 -28.99 16.30 1.28
CA GLU A 67 -27.76 16.03 2.02
C GLU A 67 -27.78 14.57 2.47
N PHE A 68 -26.72 13.83 2.15
CA PHE A 68 -26.56 12.44 2.58
C PHE A 68 -25.20 12.24 3.24
N ARG A 69 -25.09 11.21 4.09
CA ARG A 69 -23.88 10.96 4.87
C ARG A 69 -23.17 9.71 4.37
N ILE A 70 -21.87 9.83 4.12
CA ILE A 70 -20.97 8.69 3.92
C ILE A 70 -19.97 8.70 5.06
N LEU A 71 -19.89 7.58 5.81
CA LEU A 71 -18.97 7.40 6.94
C LEU A 71 -19.06 8.53 8.00
N GLY A 72 -20.26 9.07 8.22
CA GLY A 72 -20.50 10.14 9.19
C GLY A 72 -20.21 11.57 8.71
N TYR A 73 -19.67 11.73 7.50
CA TYR A 73 -19.41 13.04 6.90
C TYR A 73 -20.57 13.47 5.98
N PRO A 74 -21.12 14.69 6.16
CA PRO A 74 -22.17 15.20 5.29
C PRO A 74 -21.63 15.54 3.90
N MET A 75 -22.37 15.10 2.87
CA MET A 75 -22.11 15.32 1.45
C MET A 75 -23.37 15.88 0.80
N CYS A 76 -23.20 16.75 -0.19
CA CYS A 76 -24.30 17.44 -0.86
C CYS A 76 -24.21 17.21 -2.39
N LEU A 77 -25.30 16.76 -3.02
CA LEU A 77 -25.39 16.64 -4.46
C LEU A 77 -25.55 18.03 -5.09
N LYS A 78 -24.50 18.55 -5.76
CA LYS A 78 -24.65 19.73 -6.60
C LYS A 78 -25.51 19.39 -7.82
N ARG A 79 -26.74 19.91 -7.86
CA ARG A 79 -27.58 19.87 -9.07
C ARG A 79 -26.91 20.68 -10.21
N LYS A 80 -27.18 20.24 -11.44
CA LYS A 80 -26.61 20.73 -12.70
C LYS A 80 -26.68 22.27 -12.81
N ARG A 81 -25.68 22.85 -13.47
CA ARG A 81 -25.54 24.29 -13.73
C ARG A 81 -26.71 24.77 -14.60
N ASP A 82 -27.58 25.62 -14.04
CA ASP A 82 -28.65 26.29 -14.78
C ASP A 82 -28.05 27.28 -15.78
N ALA A 83 -28.55 27.22 -17.01
CA ALA A 83 -28.23 28.16 -18.07
C ALA A 83 -29.14 29.38 -17.95
N SER A 84 -28.64 30.47 -17.36
CA SER A 84 -29.30 31.79 -17.42
C SER A 84 -28.50 32.72 -18.32
N GLU A 85 -29.07 32.95 -19.50
CA GLU A 85 -29.02 34.11 -20.40
C GLU A 85 -27.89 35.14 -20.20
N SER A 86 -26.91 35.12 -21.11
CA SER A 86 -26.21 36.32 -21.55
C SER A 86 -26.43 36.50 -23.05
N SER A 87 -26.97 37.66 -23.40
CA SER A 87 -27.28 38.09 -24.75
C SER A 87 -26.04 38.09 -25.65
N SER A 88 -26.03 37.27 -26.70
CA SER A 88 -25.23 37.54 -27.90
C SER A 88 -25.87 36.90 -29.13
N SER A 89 -25.84 37.64 -30.24
CA SER A 89 -26.47 37.38 -31.54
C SER A 89 -26.31 35.95 -32.05
N SER A 90 -27.43 35.27 -32.31
CA SER A 90 -27.47 33.98 -32.96
C SER A 90 -27.38 34.13 -34.48
N ALA A 91 -26.16 34.08 -35.01
CA ALA A 91 -25.98 33.40 -36.29
C ALA A 91 -26.18 31.89 -36.05
N PRO A 92 -26.82 31.14 -36.96
CA PRO A 92 -26.91 29.69 -36.81
C PRO A 92 -25.48 29.12 -36.72
N PRO A 93 -25.24 28.13 -35.85
CA PRO A 93 -23.94 27.49 -35.78
C PRO A 93 -23.60 26.94 -37.17
N PRO A 94 -22.34 27.02 -37.63
CA PRO A 94 -21.95 26.31 -38.83
C PRO A 94 -22.33 24.83 -38.65
N PRO A 95 -22.77 24.15 -39.72
CA PRO A 95 -23.05 22.73 -39.63
C PRO A 95 -21.84 22.03 -38.98
N PRO A 96 -22.06 21.03 -38.12
CA PRO A 96 -20.95 20.25 -37.59
C PRO A 96 -20.07 19.85 -38.78
N PRO A 97 -18.73 19.94 -38.69
CA PRO A 97 -17.88 19.48 -39.77
C PRO A 97 -18.39 18.09 -40.11
N THR A 98 -18.84 17.91 -41.35
CA THR A 98 -19.33 16.64 -41.88
C THR A 98 -18.33 15.60 -41.45
N ALA A 99 -18.68 14.82 -40.44
CA ALA A 99 -17.79 13.82 -39.89
C ALA A 99 -17.50 12.89 -41.06
N GLU A 100 -16.27 12.91 -41.54
CA GLU A 100 -15.83 11.95 -42.53
C GLU A 100 -16.24 10.54 -42.05
N PRO A 101 -16.68 9.67 -42.97
CA PRO A 101 -17.20 8.35 -42.61
C PRO A 101 -16.19 7.64 -41.71
N PRO A 102 -16.64 6.79 -40.76
CA PRO A 102 -15.80 6.25 -39.72
C PRO A 102 -14.56 5.64 -40.36
N GLN A 103 -13.41 6.26 -40.09
CA GLN A 103 -12.11 5.79 -40.52
C GLN A 103 -12.07 4.26 -40.38
N GLY A 104 -11.83 3.57 -41.50
CA GLY A 104 -11.85 2.11 -41.55
C GLY A 104 -11.03 1.51 -40.40
N LEU A 105 -11.32 0.26 -40.01
CA LEU A 105 -10.62 -0.41 -38.90
C LEU A 105 -9.09 -0.25 -38.98
N GLU A 106 -8.53 -0.26 -40.19
CA GLU A 106 -7.10 -0.09 -40.41
C GLU A 106 -6.58 1.33 -40.17
N ALA A 107 -7.35 2.37 -40.51
CA ALA A 107 -7.00 3.75 -40.19
C ALA A 107 -7.05 4.01 -38.67
N ARG A 108 -8.05 3.45 -37.96
CA ARG A 108 -8.08 3.49 -36.49
C ARG A 108 -6.91 2.74 -35.85
N ARG A 109 -6.55 1.55 -36.37
CA ARG A 109 -5.36 0.81 -35.94
C ARG A 109 -4.07 1.58 -36.19
N ALA A 110 -3.95 2.22 -37.35
CA ALA A 110 -2.80 3.06 -37.68
C ALA A 110 -2.68 4.24 -36.72
N ALA A 111 -3.79 4.92 -36.40
CA ALA A 111 -3.81 6.02 -35.43
C ALA A 111 -3.37 5.57 -34.02
N VAL A 112 -3.88 4.43 -33.52
CA VAL A 112 -3.49 3.89 -32.21
C VAL A 112 -2.01 3.51 -32.17
N ARG A 113 -1.50 2.82 -33.21
CA ARG A 113 -0.07 2.49 -33.31
C ARG A 113 0.81 3.73 -33.41
N ALA A 114 0.33 4.74 -34.15
CA ALA A 114 1.05 5.98 -34.35
C ALA A 114 1.18 6.79 -33.05
N TRP A 115 0.22 6.70 -32.13
CA TRP A 115 0.30 7.33 -30.81
C TRP A 115 1.10 6.46 -29.81
N GLY A 116 0.77 5.17 -29.70
CA GLY A 116 1.28 4.31 -28.62
C GLY A 116 2.76 3.94 -28.67
N ASN A 117 3.42 4.15 -29.82
CA ASN A 117 4.84 3.81 -30.01
C ASN A 117 5.75 5.04 -30.12
N GLN A 118 5.25 6.25 -29.85
CA GLN A 118 6.09 7.44 -29.92
C GLN A 118 7.07 7.49 -28.75
N PRO A 119 8.33 7.92 -28.99
CA PRO A 119 9.21 8.26 -27.90
C PRO A 119 8.65 9.49 -27.16
N LEU A 120 8.98 9.61 -25.86
CA LEU A 120 8.51 10.71 -25.03
C LEU A 120 8.87 12.08 -25.61
N SER A 121 10.04 12.22 -26.23
CA SER A 121 10.48 13.46 -26.89
C SER A 121 9.57 13.96 -28.00
N VAL A 122 8.75 13.07 -28.59
CA VAL A 122 7.76 13.41 -29.63
C VAL A 122 6.37 13.51 -29.04
N ALA A 123 5.98 12.55 -28.19
CA ALA A 123 4.65 12.49 -27.59
C ALA A 123 4.40 13.65 -26.62
N ASP A 124 5.41 14.01 -25.82
CA ASP A 124 5.38 15.11 -24.86
C ASP A 124 6.77 15.77 -24.74
N PRO A 125 7.13 16.67 -25.68
CA PRO A 125 8.42 17.35 -25.68
C PRO A 125 8.68 18.17 -24.40
N ALA A 126 7.62 18.69 -23.77
CA ALA A 126 7.73 19.51 -22.57
C ALA A 126 8.17 18.67 -21.36
N ILE A 127 7.56 17.51 -21.15
CA ILE A 127 7.98 16.58 -20.10
C ILE A 127 9.39 16.04 -20.37
N HIS A 128 9.70 15.70 -21.62
CA HIS A 128 11.06 15.28 -21.99
C HIS A 128 12.11 16.33 -21.62
N GLU A 129 11.87 17.61 -21.92
CA GLU A 129 12.79 18.69 -21.56
C GLU A 129 12.97 18.83 -20.04
N ILE A 130 11.89 18.70 -19.26
CA ILE A 130 11.95 18.74 -17.79
C ILE A 130 12.77 17.56 -17.25
N MET A 131 12.58 16.36 -17.81
CA MET A 131 13.35 15.17 -17.42
C MET A 131 14.84 15.32 -17.73
N GLU A 132 15.21 15.90 -18.87
CA GLU A 132 16.61 16.16 -19.21
C GLU A 132 17.24 17.22 -18.28
N LYS A 133 16.47 18.24 -17.86
CA LYS A 133 16.93 19.21 -16.85
C LYS A 133 17.18 18.53 -15.50
N GLU A 134 16.29 17.64 -15.06
CA GLU A 134 16.49 16.88 -13.82
C GLU A 134 17.69 15.92 -13.91
N ARG A 135 17.86 15.23 -15.04
CA ARG A 135 19.04 14.38 -15.29
C ARG A 135 20.33 15.20 -15.17
N GLN A 136 20.37 16.40 -15.76
CA GLN A 136 21.53 17.27 -15.68
C GLN A 136 21.75 17.81 -14.26
N ARG A 137 20.67 18.13 -13.52
CA ARG A 137 20.74 18.54 -12.11
C ARG A 137 21.41 17.46 -11.25
N GLN A 138 20.96 16.21 -11.36
CA GLN A 138 21.53 15.08 -10.64
C GLN A 138 22.99 14.82 -11.02
N PHE A 139 23.34 14.95 -12.30
CA PHE A 139 24.71 14.73 -12.76
C PHE A 139 25.70 15.82 -12.31
N LEU A 140 25.26 17.08 -12.26
CA LEU A 140 26.11 18.20 -11.85
C LEU A 140 26.09 18.48 -10.34
N GLY A 141 25.10 17.93 -9.63
CA GLY A 141 24.88 18.16 -8.21
C GLY A 141 25.72 17.28 -7.30
N ILE A 142 25.91 17.74 -6.06
CA ILE A 142 26.37 16.89 -4.95
C ILE A 142 25.13 16.55 -4.13
N GLU A 143 24.59 15.35 -4.34
CA GLU A 143 23.38 14.88 -3.67
C GLU A 143 23.71 14.31 -2.29
N LEU A 144 23.31 15.03 -1.22
CA LEU A 144 23.60 14.68 0.17
C LEU A 144 22.35 14.31 0.99
N ILE A 145 21.21 14.13 0.31
CA ILE A 145 19.98 13.69 0.96
C ILE A 145 20.11 12.19 1.26
N ALA A 146 20.21 11.82 2.54
CA ALA A 146 20.54 10.47 2.99
C ALA A 146 19.52 9.37 2.58
N SER A 147 18.34 9.74 2.09
CA SER A 147 17.29 8.82 1.62
C SER A 147 17.19 8.72 0.10
N GLU A 148 18.02 9.47 -0.62
CA GLU A 148 18.11 9.43 -2.09
C GLU A 148 19.28 8.55 -2.52
N ASN A 149 19.14 7.95 -3.69
CA ASN A 149 20.13 7.07 -4.28
C ASN A 149 19.93 6.99 -5.80
N PHE A 150 20.95 6.54 -6.52
CA PHE A 150 20.89 6.31 -7.95
C PHE A 150 20.75 4.81 -8.23
N VAL A 151 19.62 4.42 -8.83
CA VAL A 151 19.39 3.03 -9.24
C VAL A 151 20.21 2.67 -10.47
N CYS A 152 20.48 1.37 -10.67
CA CYS A 152 21.23 0.93 -11.84
C CYS A 152 20.32 0.91 -13.08
N ARG A 153 20.92 0.92 -14.28
CA ARG A 153 20.18 0.90 -15.54
C ARG A 153 19.23 -0.29 -15.67
N ALA A 154 19.63 -1.46 -15.19
CA ALA A 154 18.79 -2.66 -15.24
C ALA A 154 17.47 -2.49 -14.45
N VAL A 155 17.51 -1.79 -13.32
CA VAL A 155 16.30 -1.46 -12.54
C VAL A 155 15.38 -0.52 -13.32
N LEU A 156 15.95 0.52 -13.95
CA LEU A 156 15.18 1.46 -14.77
C LEU A 156 14.52 0.78 -15.98
N GLU A 157 15.24 -0.11 -16.66
CA GLU A 157 14.73 -0.88 -17.80
C GLU A 157 13.55 -1.79 -17.40
N ALA A 158 13.63 -2.44 -16.23
CA ALA A 158 12.54 -3.25 -15.70
C ALA A 158 11.33 -2.39 -15.29
N LEU A 159 11.55 -1.25 -14.64
CA LEU A 159 10.49 -0.36 -14.13
C LEU A 159 9.66 0.25 -15.27
N GLY A 160 10.31 0.67 -16.36
CA GLY A 160 9.66 1.24 -17.55
C GLY A 160 9.15 0.21 -18.56
N SER A 161 8.97 -1.04 -18.16
CA SER A 161 8.67 -2.14 -19.07
C SER A 161 7.16 -2.44 -19.22
N HIS A 162 6.86 -3.35 -20.15
CA HIS A 162 5.51 -3.86 -20.42
C HIS A 162 4.85 -4.58 -19.23
N LEU A 163 5.59 -4.87 -18.16
CA LEU A 163 5.06 -5.49 -16.95
C LEU A 163 3.96 -4.64 -16.29
N THR A 164 4.00 -3.31 -16.46
CA THR A 164 2.99 -2.37 -15.96
C THR A 164 1.56 -2.66 -16.47
N ASN A 165 1.44 -3.39 -17.59
CA ASN A 165 0.15 -3.68 -18.20
C ASN A 165 -0.66 -4.78 -17.48
N LYS A 166 -0.05 -5.53 -16.54
CA LYS A 166 -0.67 -6.74 -16.00
C LYS A 166 -1.31 -6.55 -14.63
N TYR A 167 -2.61 -6.80 -14.56
CA TYR A 167 -3.34 -6.97 -13.31
C TYR A 167 -3.05 -8.34 -12.68
N SER A 168 -2.51 -8.37 -11.46
CA SER A 168 -1.97 -9.58 -10.82
C SER A 168 -2.40 -9.73 -9.36
N GLU A 169 -3.61 -9.30 -9.01
CA GLU A 169 -4.14 -9.43 -7.66
C GLU A 169 -4.10 -10.88 -7.15
N GLY A 170 -3.75 -11.02 -5.87
CA GLY A 170 -3.51 -12.30 -5.20
C GLY A 170 -2.02 -12.56 -4.99
N ALA A 171 -1.67 -13.83 -4.79
CA ALA A 171 -0.29 -14.28 -4.63
C ALA A 171 0.08 -15.24 -5.77
N PRO A 172 1.37 -15.52 -6.02
CA PRO A 172 1.79 -16.55 -6.98
C PRO A 172 1.05 -17.88 -6.76
N GLY A 173 0.47 -18.44 -7.82
CA GLY A 173 -0.35 -19.66 -7.76
C GLY A 173 -1.78 -19.48 -7.20
N ALA A 174 -2.12 -18.30 -6.68
CA ALA A 174 -3.43 -17.97 -6.11
C ALA A 174 -3.90 -16.59 -6.59
N ARG A 175 -3.98 -16.41 -7.91
CA ARG A 175 -4.38 -15.17 -8.57
C ARG A 175 -5.88 -15.11 -8.84
N TYR A 176 -6.45 -13.91 -8.73
CA TYR A 176 -7.84 -13.66 -9.13
C TYR A 176 -8.01 -13.54 -10.65
N TYR A 177 -6.94 -13.17 -11.36
CA TYR A 177 -6.93 -13.00 -12.81
C TYR A 177 -6.05 -14.04 -13.50
N THR A 178 -6.46 -14.43 -14.71
CA THR A 178 -5.69 -15.36 -15.56
C THR A 178 -4.47 -14.68 -16.19
N GLY A 179 -3.60 -15.48 -16.83
CA GLY A 179 -2.46 -14.98 -17.61
C GLY A 179 -1.27 -14.47 -16.79
N ASN A 180 -1.13 -14.89 -15.53
CA ASN A 180 -0.05 -14.45 -14.63
C ASN A 180 1.18 -15.38 -14.59
N GLN A 181 1.30 -16.35 -15.51
CA GLN A 181 2.36 -17.37 -15.49
C GLN A 181 3.78 -16.80 -15.35
N PHE A 182 4.08 -15.67 -16.00
CA PHE A 182 5.39 -15.02 -15.91
C PHE A 182 5.48 -14.00 -14.78
N ILE A 183 4.36 -13.37 -14.39
CA ILE A 183 4.33 -12.50 -13.21
C ILE A 183 4.58 -13.31 -11.94
N ASP A 184 4.03 -14.52 -11.85
CA ASP A 184 4.26 -15.44 -10.75
C ASP A 184 5.73 -15.85 -10.66
N GLN A 185 6.41 -16.10 -11.79
CA GLN A 185 7.84 -16.36 -11.81
C GLN A 185 8.65 -15.15 -11.31
N ILE A 186 8.31 -13.94 -11.76
CA ILE A 186 8.97 -12.70 -11.34
C ILE A 186 8.81 -12.47 -9.84
N GLU A 187 7.58 -12.57 -9.32
CA GLU A 187 7.30 -12.31 -7.91
C GLU A 187 7.93 -13.38 -7.01
N THR A 188 7.86 -14.67 -7.40
CA THR A 188 8.52 -15.76 -6.67
C THR A 188 10.03 -15.54 -6.60
N LEU A 189 10.66 -15.23 -7.73
CA LEU A 189 12.10 -14.94 -7.79
C LEU A 189 12.46 -13.70 -6.95
N CYS A 190 11.62 -12.66 -6.95
CA CYS A 190 11.81 -11.47 -6.12
C CYS A 190 11.80 -11.83 -4.63
N CYS A 191 10.82 -12.64 -4.18
CA CYS A 191 10.75 -13.13 -2.81
C CYS A 191 11.97 -13.97 -2.41
N GLU A 192 12.40 -14.90 -3.26
CA GLU A 192 13.58 -15.73 -3.01
C GLU A 192 14.85 -14.88 -2.90
N ARG A 193 15.03 -13.91 -3.80
CA ARG A 193 16.17 -12.98 -3.77
C ARG A 193 16.12 -12.06 -2.56
N ALA A 194 14.93 -11.64 -2.12
CA ALA A 194 14.76 -10.87 -0.90
C ALA A 194 15.29 -11.64 0.32
N LEU A 195 14.83 -12.88 0.52
CA LEU A 195 15.29 -13.70 1.64
C LEU A 195 16.81 -13.95 1.56
N THR A 196 17.30 -14.28 0.36
CA THR A 196 18.73 -14.50 0.11
C THR A 196 19.58 -13.28 0.45
N ALA A 197 19.16 -12.09 0.04
CA ALA A 197 19.88 -10.83 0.25
C ALA A 197 20.10 -10.52 1.74
N PHE A 198 19.21 -10.98 2.61
CA PHE A 198 19.28 -10.78 4.06
C PHE A 198 19.76 -12.02 4.82
N GLY A 199 20.23 -13.06 4.12
CA GLY A 199 20.67 -14.32 4.72
C GLY A 199 19.58 -15.04 5.52
N LEU A 200 18.31 -14.88 5.10
CA LEU A 200 17.15 -15.44 5.77
C LEU A 200 16.75 -16.78 5.14
N THR A 201 16.24 -17.69 5.96
CA THR A 201 15.79 -19.01 5.51
C THR A 201 14.26 -19.07 5.44
N PRO A 202 13.69 -19.71 4.39
CA PRO A 202 12.24 -19.69 4.14
C PRO A 202 11.42 -20.48 5.18
N ASP A 203 12.05 -21.35 5.98
CA ASP A 203 11.41 -22.06 7.09
C ASP A 203 11.09 -21.14 8.28
N LYS A 204 11.82 -20.02 8.42
CA LYS A 204 11.66 -19.05 9.52
C LYS A 204 11.09 -17.72 9.05
N TRP A 205 11.30 -17.37 7.79
CA TRP A 205 10.97 -16.06 7.24
C TRP A 205 10.11 -16.18 6.00
N GLY A 206 9.00 -15.45 6.02
CA GLY A 206 8.26 -15.10 4.82
C GLY A 206 8.60 -13.68 4.38
N VAL A 207 8.25 -13.35 3.14
CA VAL A 207 8.38 -11.99 2.61
C VAL A 207 7.18 -11.66 1.75
N ASN A 208 6.75 -10.40 1.81
CA ASN A 208 5.78 -9.84 0.89
C ASN A 208 6.44 -8.64 0.18
N VAL A 209 6.52 -8.72 -1.15
CA VAL A 209 7.19 -7.72 -2.01
C VAL A 209 6.21 -6.79 -2.72
N GLN A 210 4.92 -6.85 -2.39
CA GLN A 210 3.86 -6.07 -3.03
C GLN A 210 3.62 -4.65 -2.47
N PRO A 211 4.02 -4.27 -1.24
CA PRO A 211 3.78 -2.91 -0.76
C PRO A 211 4.44 -1.84 -1.64
N TYR A 212 3.66 -0.85 -2.05
CA TYR A 212 4.09 0.19 -3.00
C TYR A 212 5.19 1.12 -2.48
N SER A 213 5.27 1.30 -1.17
CA SER A 213 6.24 2.15 -0.49
C SER A 213 6.36 1.79 1.00
N CYS A 214 7.40 2.31 1.66
CA CYS A 214 7.63 2.12 3.10
C CYS A 214 6.43 2.52 3.97
N THR A 215 5.77 3.64 3.66
CA THR A 215 4.59 4.09 4.42
C THR A 215 3.41 3.12 4.25
N SER A 216 3.14 2.67 3.01
CA SER A 216 2.06 1.71 2.76
C SER A 216 2.32 0.36 3.41
N ALA A 217 3.58 -0.04 3.48
CA ALA A 217 4.01 -1.27 4.11
C ALA A 217 3.86 -1.26 5.64
N ASN A 218 4.35 -0.20 6.28
CA ASN A 218 4.19 -0.01 7.72
C ASN A 218 2.71 -0.04 8.08
N PHE A 219 1.88 0.65 7.28
CA PHE A 219 0.43 0.65 7.47
C PHE A 219 -0.19 -0.74 7.29
N ALA A 220 0.26 -1.54 6.31
CA ALA A 220 -0.19 -2.92 6.11
C ALA A 220 0.19 -3.84 7.28
N VAL A 221 1.37 -3.66 7.89
CA VAL A 221 1.75 -4.39 9.12
C VAL A 221 0.79 -4.04 10.25
N TYR A 222 0.50 -2.75 10.44
CA TYR A 222 -0.42 -2.32 11.49
C TYR A 222 -1.83 -2.89 11.25
N THR A 223 -2.40 -2.73 10.06
CA THR A 223 -3.76 -3.23 9.77
C THR A 223 -3.86 -4.75 9.76
N GLY A 224 -2.76 -5.46 9.48
CA GLY A 224 -2.72 -6.93 9.53
C GLY A 224 -2.63 -7.51 10.95
N LEU A 225 -2.16 -6.74 11.93
CA LEU A 225 -1.89 -7.23 13.29
C LEU A 225 -2.71 -6.54 14.37
N LEU A 226 -3.21 -5.34 14.09
CA LEU A 226 -3.87 -4.47 15.05
C LEU A 226 -5.32 -4.23 14.67
N LEU A 227 -6.14 -4.05 15.70
CA LEU A 227 -7.45 -3.44 15.54
C LEU A 227 -7.31 -1.91 15.56
N PRO A 228 -8.27 -1.17 14.97
CA PRO A 228 -8.32 0.27 15.15
C PRO A 228 -8.25 0.63 16.65
N LYS A 229 -7.51 1.70 16.97
CA LYS A 229 -7.23 2.16 18.36
C LYS A 229 -6.29 1.31 19.19
N ASP A 230 -5.78 0.19 18.68
CA ASP A 230 -4.64 -0.46 19.33
C ASP A 230 -3.42 0.47 19.38
N ARG A 231 -2.53 0.17 20.33
CA ARG A 231 -1.43 1.04 20.72
C ARG A 231 -0.15 0.72 19.96
N ILE A 232 0.52 1.75 19.45
CA ILE A 232 1.85 1.65 18.84
C ILE A 232 2.84 2.59 19.54
N MET A 233 4.10 2.21 19.55
CA MET A 233 5.20 3.03 20.10
C MET A 233 6.34 3.12 19.09
N GLY A 234 6.70 4.32 18.67
CA GLY A 234 7.80 4.59 17.73
C GLY A 234 8.67 5.76 18.19
N LEU A 235 9.81 5.94 17.54
CA LEU A 235 10.68 7.09 17.83
C LEU A 235 9.97 8.40 17.42
N ASP A 236 10.05 9.41 18.28
CA ASP A 236 9.53 10.75 17.98
C ASP A 236 10.20 11.34 16.73
N SER A 237 9.43 11.99 15.85
CA SER A 237 9.99 12.48 14.57
C SER A 237 11.11 13.51 14.75
N PRO A 238 11.02 14.50 15.67
CA PRO A 238 12.15 15.36 16.02
C PRO A 238 13.35 14.63 16.65
N SER A 239 13.14 13.44 17.21
CA SER A 239 14.22 12.58 17.73
C SER A 239 14.82 11.65 16.66
N GLY A 240 14.31 11.71 15.42
CA GLY A 240 14.81 10.95 14.28
C GLY A 240 13.88 9.84 13.76
N GLY A 241 12.66 9.70 14.30
CA GLY A 241 11.68 8.72 13.83
C GLY A 241 10.98 9.10 12.53
N HIS A 242 10.41 8.13 11.83
CA HIS A 242 9.69 8.37 10.58
C HIS A 242 8.22 8.73 10.84
N MET A 243 7.59 9.50 9.93
CA MET A 243 6.20 9.93 10.11
C MET A 243 5.21 8.76 10.24
N SER A 244 5.46 7.65 9.53
CA SER A 244 4.60 6.46 9.57
C SER A 244 4.68 5.69 10.90
N HIS A 245 5.56 6.09 11.83
CA HIS A 245 5.66 5.48 13.17
C HIS A 245 4.65 6.08 14.16
N GLY A 246 3.60 6.74 13.65
CA GLY A 246 2.53 7.31 14.47
C GLY A 246 2.76 8.78 14.82
N TYR A 247 3.34 9.58 13.93
CA TYR A 247 3.58 11.01 14.17
C TYR A 247 2.29 11.81 14.35
N TYR A 248 2.29 12.69 15.35
CA TYR A 248 1.33 13.75 15.61
C TYR A 248 2.09 14.98 16.14
N THR A 249 1.55 16.18 15.95
CA THR A 249 2.22 17.42 16.38
C THR A 249 2.23 17.56 17.90
N PRO A 250 3.11 18.40 18.49
CA PRO A 250 3.07 18.70 19.92
C PRO A 250 1.71 19.21 20.44
N SER A 251 0.92 19.85 19.58
CA SER A 251 -0.45 20.29 19.88
C SER A 251 -1.50 19.17 19.85
N GLY A 252 -1.09 17.92 19.59
CA GLY A 252 -1.98 16.76 19.52
C GLY A 252 -2.65 16.55 18.15
N LYS A 253 -2.34 17.36 17.13
CA LYS A 253 -2.89 17.18 15.79
C LYS A 253 -2.29 15.92 15.17
N LYS A 254 -3.14 14.93 14.89
CA LYS A 254 -2.77 13.69 14.19
C LYS A 254 -2.39 14.02 12.74
N VAL A 255 -1.22 13.57 12.29
CA VAL A 255 -0.67 13.89 10.96
C VAL A 255 -0.52 12.64 10.09
N SER A 256 0.03 11.57 10.64
CA SER A 256 0.19 10.31 9.90
C SER A 256 -1.10 9.49 9.92
N GLY A 257 -1.33 8.67 8.89
CA GLY A 257 -2.41 7.67 8.91
C GLY A 257 -2.30 6.77 10.14
N ALA A 258 -1.08 6.38 10.52
CA ALA A 258 -0.84 5.59 11.72
C ALA A 258 -1.39 6.25 13.00
N SER A 259 -1.16 7.55 13.23
CA SER A 259 -1.69 8.23 14.43
C SER A 259 -3.19 8.54 14.35
N ILE A 260 -3.79 8.53 13.16
CA ILE A 260 -5.24 8.67 12.96
C ILE A 260 -5.96 7.38 13.37
N PHE A 261 -5.53 6.24 12.81
CA PHE A 261 -6.21 4.95 12.97
C PHE A 261 -5.81 4.20 14.25
N PHE A 262 -4.58 4.38 14.72
CA PHE A 262 -4.03 3.74 15.92
C PHE A 262 -3.74 4.80 16.99
N GLU A 263 -3.61 4.37 18.23
CA GLU A 263 -3.16 5.25 19.30
C GLU A 263 -1.63 5.17 19.41
N SER A 264 -0.97 6.30 19.33
CA SER A 264 0.50 6.39 19.29
C SER A 264 1.03 7.10 20.53
N LEU A 265 2.11 6.58 21.10
CA LEU A 265 2.90 7.27 22.11
C LEU A 265 4.38 7.21 21.69
N PRO A 266 5.08 8.35 21.49
CA PRO A 266 6.46 8.29 21.06
C PRO A 266 7.44 8.09 22.24
N TYR A 267 8.50 7.33 22.00
CA TYR A 267 9.72 7.39 22.81
C TYR A 267 10.73 8.36 22.18
N LYS A 268 11.74 8.78 22.95
CA LYS A 268 12.62 9.91 22.58
C LYS A 268 14.08 9.57 22.81
N VAL A 269 14.94 10.38 22.21
CA VAL A 269 16.35 10.45 22.61
C VAL A 269 16.51 11.25 23.89
N ASN A 270 17.60 10.99 24.61
CA ASN A 270 18.07 11.87 25.66
C ASN A 270 18.65 13.14 25.00
N PRO A 271 18.13 14.34 25.34
CA PRO A 271 18.52 15.59 24.67
C PRO A 271 19.99 15.98 24.92
N HIS A 272 20.65 15.42 25.94
CA HIS A 272 22.05 15.72 26.24
C HIS A 272 23.01 14.83 25.46
N THR A 273 22.65 13.56 25.24
CA THR A 273 23.56 12.59 24.59
C THR A 273 23.20 12.32 23.13
N GLY A 274 21.95 12.59 22.74
CA GLY A 274 21.42 12.25 21.42
C GLY A 274 21.15 10.75 21.22
N TYR A 275 21.33 9.91 22.25
CA TYR A 275 21.01 8.48 22.19
C TYR A 275 19.58 8.22 22.64
N ILE A 276 18.96 7.14 22.15
CA ILE A 276 17.64 6.69 22.66
C ILE A 276 17.73 6.50 24.18
N ASP A 277 16.76 7.05 24.90
CA ASP A 277 16.65 6.90 26.34
C ASP A 277 15.92 5.58 26.64
N TYR A 278 16.68 4.49 26.70
CA TYR A 278 16.15 3.12 26.80
C TYR A 278 15.45 2.86 28.14
N GLU A 279 15.88 3.54 29.20
CA GLU A 279 15.25 3.49 30.53
C GLU A 279 13.85 4.09 30.47
N LYS A 280 13.70 5.32 29.94
CA LYS A 280 12.37 5.93 29.77
C LYS A 280 11.53 5.22 28.73
N LEU A 281 12.14 4.65 27.69
CA LEU A 281 11.45 3.81 26.73
C LEU A 281 10.81 2.61 27.44
N GLU A 282 11.56 1.92 28.30
CA GLU A 282 11.06 0.77 29.05
C GLU A 282 9.96 1.15 30.03
N GLU A 283 10.16 2.21 30.83
CA GLU A 283 9.15 2.76 31.74
C GLU A 283 7.82 3.02 31.00
N LYS A 284 7.88 3.81 29.93
CA LYS A 284 6.70 4.14 29.12
C LYS A 284 6.07 2.91 28.46
N ALA A 285 6.86 1.96 27.98
CA ALA A 285 6.33 0.76 27.33
C ALA A 285 5.54 -0.11 28.32
N LEU A 286 6.00 -0.22 29.56
CA LEU A 286 5.34 -1.01 30.60
C LEU A 286 4.02 -0.38 31.05
N ASP A 287 3.93 0.94 31.08
CA ASP A 287 2.72 1.69 31.41
C ASP A 287 1.74 1.74 30.23
N TYR A 288 2.25 2.11 29.05
CA TYR A 288 1.44 2.31 27.86
C TYR A 288 1.00 1.00 27.21
N ARG A 289 1.73 -0.11 27.41
CA ARG A 289 1.41 -1.44 26.85
C ARG A 289 1.13 -1.40 25.34
N PRO A 290 2.11 -1.00 24.51
CA PRO A 290 1.93 -1.02 23.07
C PRO A 290 1.73 -2.45 22.56
N ARG A 291 0.94 -2.60 21.51
CA ARG A 291 0.82 -3.86 20.75
C ARG A 291 1.99 -4.05 19.80
N ILE A 292 2.49 -2.96 19.23
CA ILE A 292 3.71 -2.93 18.41
C ILE A 292 4.68 -1.90 18.99
N LEU A 293 5.89 -2.35 19.30
CA LEU A 293 7.04 -1.49 19.57
C LEU A 293 7.88 -1.44 18.29
N ILE A 294 8.09 -0.23 17.77
CA ILE A 294 8.82 0.02 16.53
C ILE A 294 10.23 0.49 16.89
N CYS A 295 11.26 -0.12 16.31
CA CYS A 295 12.60 0.45 16.20
C CYS A 295 12.91 0.76 14.73
N GLY A 296 13.87 1.65 14.48
CA GLY A 296 14.10 2.22 13.16
C GLY A 296 13.69 3.69 13.06
N GLY A 297 14.30 4.42 12.12
CA GLY A 297 14.13 5.87 12.00
C GLY A 297 14.78 6.42 10.74
N SER A 298 14.54 7.71 10.49
CA SER A 298 14.99 8.42 9.29
C SER A 298 16.25 9.26 9.49
N SER A 299 16.45 9.79 10.69
CA SER A 299 17.56 10.72 10.99
C SER A 299 18.21 10.44 12.33
N TYR A 300 18.20 9.18 12.76
CA TYR A 300 18.93 8.71 13.93
C TYR A 300 20.33 8.20 13.53
N PRO A 301 21.44 8.86 13.94
CA PRO A 301 22.78 8.61 13.39
C PRO A 301 23.58 7.54 14.15
N ARG A 302 22.91 6.68 14.93
CA ARG A 302 23.55 5.64 15.75
C ARG A 302 22.93 4.28 15.45
N GLU A 303 23.67 3.23 15.80
CA GLU A 303 23.13 1.87 15.80
C GLU A 303 22.04 1.70 16.86
N TRP A 304 21.16 0.73 16.60
CA TRP A 304 20.04 0.41 17.48
C TRP A 304 20.40 -0.78 18.37
N ASP A 305 20.10 -0.70 19.67
CA ASP A 305 20.23 -1.84 20.57
C ASP A 305 19.00 -2.75 20.44
N TYR A 306 19.01 -3.58 19.40
CA TYR A 306 17.91 -4.51 19.10
C TYR A 306 17.63 -5.49 20.24
N ALA A 307 18.67 -5.89 20.98
CA ALA A 307 18.52 -6.79 22.12
C ALA A 307 17.73 -6.12 23.25
N ARG A 308 18.04 -4.85 23.54
CA ARG A 308 17.29 -4.05 24.51
C ARG A 308 15.84 -3.84 24.08
N PHE A 309 15.59 -3.52 22.81
CA PHE A 309 14.23 -3.42 22.27
C PHE A 309 13.44 -4.72 22.40
N ARG A 310 14.05 -5.88 22.11
CA ARG A 310 13.42 -7.20 22.26
C ARG A 310 13.03 -7.46 23.71
N GLN A 311 13.95 -7.22 24.66
CA GLN A 311 13.66 -7.38 26.09
C GLN A 311 12.46 -6.54 26.52
N ILE A 312 12.39 -5.28 26.10
CA ILE A 312 11.27 -4.38 26.44
C ILE A 312 9.98 -4.89 25.82
N ALA A 313 10.01 -5.27 24.54
CA ALA A 313 8.84 -5.83 23.84
C ALA A 313 8.32 -7.12 24.50
N ASP A 314 9.20 -8.02 24.95
CA ASP A 314 8.81 -9.23 25.69
C ASP A 314 8.14 -8.90 27.01
N ARG A 315 8.69 -7.94 27.77
CA ARG A 315 8.15 -7.55 29.08
C ARG A 315 6.76 -6.91 28.97
N CYS A 316 6.48 -6.15 27.92
CA CYS A 316 5.17 -5.54 27.71
C CYS A 316 4.21 -6.40 26.87
N GLY A 317 4.69 -7.48 26.24
CA GLY A 317 3.90 -8.36 25.37
C GLY A 317 3.69 -7.82 23.95
N ALA A 318 4.56 -6.93 23.48
CA ALA A 318 4.48 -6.32 22.16
C ALA A 318 5.16 -7.16 21.07
N VAL A 319 4.66 -7.04 19.84
CA VAL A 319 5.43 -7.38 18.64
C VAL A 319 6.53 -6.33 18.47
N LEU A 320 7.75 -6.78 18.19
CA LEU A 320 8.85 -5.87 17.84
C LEU A 320 8.86 -5.72 16.32
N MET A 321 8.79 -4.49 15.84
CA MET A 321 8.89 -4.16 14.43
C MET A 321 10.14 -3.34 14.19
N CYS A 322 10.95 -3.73 13.22
CA CYS A 322 12.14 -2.99 12.79
C CYS A 322 11.89 -2.41 11.39
N ASP A 323 11.79 -1.09 11.32
CA ASP A 323 11.78 -0.34 10.06
C ASP A 323 13.22 0.04 9.69
N MET A 324 13.85 -0.76 8.83
CA MET A 324 15.24 -0.56 8.45
C MET A 324 15.40 0.19 7.11
N ALA A 325 14.42 1.00 6.71
CA ALA A 325 14.40 1.66 5.39
C ALA A 325 15.70 2.44 5.04
N HIS A 326 16.33 3.10 6.01
CA HIS A 326 17.57 3.87 5.78
C HIS A 326 18.85 3.03 5.79
N ILE A 327 18.82 1.82 6.35
CA ILE A 327 20.03 1.01 6.57
C ILE A 327 19.96 -0.36 5.90
N SER A 328 18.92 -0.63 5.10
CA SER A 328 18.67 -1.93 4.49
C SER A 328 19.83 -2.42 3.62
N GLY A 329 20.44 -1.55 2.82
CA GLY A 329 21.64 -1.88 2.04
C GLY A 329 22.83 -2.26 2.92
N LEU A 330 23.07 -1.53 4.01
CA LEU A 330 24.15 -1.82 4.97
C LEU A 330 23.91 -3.14 5.70
N VAL A 331 22.66 -3.46 6.01
CA VAL A 331 22.27 -4.74 6.62
C VAL A 331 22.46 -5.90 5.64
N ALA A 332 22.03 -5.73 4.39
CA ALA A 332 22.22 -6.74 3.34
C ALA A 332 23.70 -7.03 3.06
N ALA A 333 24.52 -5.97 3.05
CA ALA A 333 25.98 -6.06 2.92
C ALA A 333 26.69 -6.59 4.18
N LYS A 334 25.94 -6.81 5.28
CA LYS A 334 26.45 -7.27 6.59
C LYS A 334 27.41 -6.28 7.28
N GLU A 335 27.36 -5.01 6.89
CA GLU A 335 28.11 -3.92 7.52
C GLU A 335 27.50 -3.49 8.86
N ILE A 336 26.16 -3.62 8.99
CA ILE A 336 25.46 -3.44 10.25
C ILE A 336 24.89 -4.77 10.71
N ARG A 337 25.25 -5.19 11.93
CA ARG A 337 24.73 -6.42 12.52
C ARG A 337 23.33 -6.20 13.09
N MET A 338 22.34 -6.80 12.44
CA MET A 338 21.06 -7.10 13.09
C MET A 338 21.28 -8.28 14.05
N SER A 339 20.85 -8.16 15.31
CA SER A 339 20.88 -9.30 16.24
C SER A 339 19.82 -10.32 15.86
N THR A 340 20.15 -11.24 14.96
CA THR A 340 19.26 -12.29 14.47
C THR A 340 19.06 -13.45 15.46
N SER A 341 19.77 -13.44 16.61
CA SER A 341 19.70 -14.53 17.60
C SER A 341 18.53 -14.45 18.58
N THR A 342 17.71 -13.38 18.49
CA THR A 342 16.58 -13.19 19.40
C THR A 342 15.36 -13.98 18.92
N HIS A 343 15.11 -15.10 19.59
CA HIS A 343 13.92 -15.92 19.43
C HIS A 343 12.68 -15.07 19.75
N GLY A 344 11.84 -14.74 18.77
CA GLY A 344 10.60 -13.97 18.98
C GLY A 344 10.12 -13.22 17.75
N LYS A 345 8.86 -12.77 17.78
CA LYS A 345 8.12 -12.07 16.72
C LYS A 345 8.79 -10.74 16.35
N ILE A 346 9.80 -10.77 15.47
CA ILE A 346 10.39 -9.59 14.85
C ILE A 346 9.86 -9.49 13.42
N ILE A 347 9.21 -8.38 13.11
CA ILE A 347 8.87 -8.02 11.72
C ILE A 347 9.92 -7.06 11.25
N VAL A 348 10.71 -7.49 10.27
CA VAL A 348 11.76 -6.69 9.67
C VAL A 348 11.25 -6.19 8.33
N TRP A 349 11.28 -4.87 8.11
CA TRP A 349 10.75 -4.26 6.90
C TRP A 349 11.82 -3.53 6.08
N LEU A 350 11.69 -3.63 4.75
CA LEU A 350 12.75 -3.33 3.78
C LEU A 350 12.33 -2.29 2.75
N LYS A 351 13.12 -1.21 2.64
CA LYS A 351 13.27 -0.50 1.36
C LYS A 351 14.39 -1.20 0.61
N MET A 352 14.11 -1.92 -0.47
CA MET A 352 15.20 -2.43 -1.32
C MET A 352 15.74 -1.29 -2.17
N GLU A 353 16.92 -0.81 -1.84
CA GLU A 353 17.74 0.02 -2.74
C GLU A 353 18.96 -0.82 -3.13
N ASN A 354 19.31 -0.78 -4.42
CA ASN A 354 20.44 -1.46 -5.08
C ASN A 354 21.38 -2.23 -4.15
N ILE A 355 21.21 -3.55 -4.11
CA ILE A 355 22.20 -4.46 -3.53
C ILE A 355 23.08 -4.91 -4.69
N GLU A 356 24.23 -4.26 -4.88
CA GLU A 356 25.29 -4.85 -5.70
C GLU A 356 25.80 -6.09 -4.95
N GLN A 357 25.60 -7.27 -5.52
CA GLN A 357 26.37 -8.44 -5.12
C GLN A 357 27.81 -8.18 -5.54
N SER A 358 28.69 -7.89 -4.58
CA SER A 358 30.12 -8.03 -4.81
C SER A 358 30.38 -9.50 -5.17
N GLY A 359 30.62 -9.75 -6.45
CA GLY A 359 31.10 -11.05 -6.92
C GLY A 359 32.47 -11.33 -6.30
N GLU A 360 32.58 -12.49 -5.65
CA GLU A 360 33.88 -13.13 -5.39
C GLU A 360 34.53 -13.60 -6.69
#